data_AF-A0A832TTC5-F1
#
_entry.id   AF-A0A832TTC5-F1
#
_cell.length_a   1.000
_cell.length_b   1.000
_cell.length_c   1.000
_cell.angle_alpha   90.00
_cell.angle_beta   90.00
_cell.angle_gamma   90.00
#
_symmetry.space_group_name_H-M   'P 1'
#
loop_
_entity.id
_entity.type
_entity.pdbx_description
1 polymer ?
#
loop_
_entity_poly.entity_id
_entity_poly.type
_entity_poly.pdbx_seq_one_letter_code
_entity_poly.pdbx_strand_id
1 'polypeptide(L)'
;NVEDYWWLFGILLVGGLILLLGSLSMFTEADAPYFKPKGLRIYVVLMTVFFLLFAAMWISQIQQVISTGDLPDGSYKAAPTAFWVIRYLDLGVSIPLGFLALFLMLSKPKKAYSILLLFFGFFITIGTAVDMMAMVQVLNGDMEATKEGLFIFLILTSFSYGGLFYLIKDKIRRGVRSADNHN
;
A
#
# COMPACT_ATOMS: atom_id res chain seq x y z
N ASN A 1 6.76 29.11 -0.81
CA ASN A 1 5.43 28.59 -1.21
C ASN A 1 5.04 27.31 -0.49
N VAL A 2 5.57 26.11 -0.79
CA VAL A 2 5.17 24.89 -0.02
C VAL A 2 5.53 25.00 1.47
N GLU A 3 6.66 25.63 1.78
CA GLU A 3 7.13 25.88 3.14
C GLU A 3 6.14 26.73 3.96
N ASP A 4 5.39 27.64 3.33
CA ASP A 4 4.42 28.51 4.02
C ASP A 4 3.15 27.76 4.44
N TYR A 5 2.90 26.60 3.82
CA TYR A 5 1.73 25.74 4.06
C TYR A 5 2.08 24.47 4.83
N TRP A 6 3.28 24.38 5.42
CA TRP A 6 3.73 23.20 6.16
C TRP A 6 2.74 22.75 7.27
N TRP A 7 2.03 23.70 7.88
CA TRP A 7 1.04 23.47 8.93
C TRP A 7 -0.20 22.69 8.43
N LEU A 8 -0.59 22.83 7.15
CA LEU A 8 -1.66 22.02 6.55
C LEU A 8 -1.27 20.54 6.52
N PHE A 9 0.00 20.23 6.23
CA PHE A 9 0.52 18.88 6.33
C PHE A 9 0.50 18.38 7.78
N GLY A 10 0.82 19.25 8.75
CA GLY A 10 0.68 18.94 10.17
C GLY A 10 -0.75 18.56 10.57
N ILE A 11 -1.75 19.32 10.10
CA ILE A 11 -3.17 19.02 10.34
C ILE A 11 -3.56 17.68 9.71
N LEU A 12 -3.13 17.41 8.48
CA LEU A 12 -3.41 16.14 7.81
C LEU A 12 -2.79 14.95 8.55
N LEU A 13 -1.57 15.10 9.08
CA LEU A 13 -0.90 14.07 9.87
C LEU A 13 -1.65 13.78 11.17
N VAL A 14 -1.99 14.83 11.93
CA VAL A 14 -2.70 14.69 13.22
C VAL A 14 -4.12 14.17 13.00
N GLY A 15 -4.85 14.72 12.03
CA GLY A 15 -6.19 14.27 11.67
C GLY A 15 -6.20 12.82 11.19
N GLY A 16 -5.24 12.45 10.34
CA GLY A 16 -5.03 11.08 9.91
C GLY A 16 -4.75 10.13 11.08
N LEU A 17 -3.90 10.54 12.03
CA LEU A 17 -3.62 9.75 13.24
C LEU A 17 -4.88 9.56 14.11
N ILE A 18 -5.66 10.62 14.33
CA ILE A 18 -6.91 10.54 15.11
C ILE A 18 -7.90 9.59 14.44
N LEU A 19 -8.09 9.71 13.13
CA LEU A 19 -8.96 8.82 12.36
C LEU A 19 -8.46 7.37 12.39
N LEU A 20 -7.14 7.16 12.36
CA LEU A 20 -6.51 5.86 12.40
C LEU A 20 -6.72 5.18 13.77
N LEU A 21 -6.52 5.92 14.87
CA LEU A 21 -6.80 5.44 16.23
C LEU A 21 -8.29 5.15 16.44
N GLY A 22 -9.17 6.04 15.98
CA GLY A 22 -10.62 5.85 16.04
C GLY A 22 -11.07 4.62 15.25
N SER A 23 -10.59 4.46 14.01
CA SER A 23 -10.97 3.33 13.15
C SER A 23 -10.44 1.99 13.66
N LEU A 24 -9.20 1.92 14.16
CA LEU A 24 -8.65 0.70 14.77
C LEU A 24 -9.52 0.20 15.93
N SER A 25 -10.03 1.10 16.76
CA SER A 25 -10.88 0.75 17.91
C SER A 25 -12.23 0.15 17.51
N MET A 26 -12.70 0.40 16.28
CA MET A 26 -13.98 -0.11 15.77
C MET A 26 -13.90 -1.55 15.25
N PHE A 27 -12.69 -2.09 15.00
CA PHE A 27 -12.52 -3.45 14.50
C PHE A 27 -12.07 -4.38 15.61
N THR A 28 -12.94 -5.30 16.01
CA THR A 28 -12.66 -6.28 17.08
C THR A 28 -12.31 -7.65 16.53
N GLU A 29 -11.70 -8.53 17.35
CA GLU A 29 -11.41 -9.92 16.97
C GLU A 29 -12.68 -10.70 16.57
N ALA A 30 -13.85 -10.28 17.08
CA ALA A 30 -15.15 -10.86 16.76
C ALA A 30 -15.62 -10.54 15.32
N ASP A 31 -15.12 -9.46 14.73
CA ASP A 31 -15.40 -9.06 13.35
C ASP A 31 -14.57 -9.82 12.31
N ALA A 32 -13.56 -10.57 12.75
CA ALA A 32 -12.63 -11.23 11.85
C ALA A 32 -13.35 -12.34 11.05
N PRO A 33 -13.30 -12.30 9.70
CA PRO A 33 -13.91 -13.30 8.84
C PRO A 33 -13.22 -14.66 9.01
N TYR A 34 -13.92 -15.73 8.62
CA TYR A 34 -13.34 -17.06 8.62
C TYR A 34 -12.43 -17.24 7.40
N PHE A 35 -11.12 -17.20 7.64
CA PHE A 35 -10.14 -17.40 6.57
C PHE A 35 -10.04 -18.87 6.18
N LYS A 36 -10.32 -19.19 4.91
CA LYS A 36 -10.01 -20.52 4.36
C LYS A 36 -8.49 -20.68 4.26
N PRO A 37 -7.88 -21.70 4.86
CA PRO A 37 -6.42 -21.81 4.98
C PRO A 37 -5.69 -21.88 3.62
N LYS A 38 -6.29 -22.53 2.61
CA LYS A 38 -5.74 -22.58 1.25
C LYS A 38 -5.71 -21.20 0.57
N GLY A 39 -6.80 -20.44 0.68
CA GLY A 39 -6.90 -19.12 0.06
C GLY A 39 -5.97 -18.11 0.73
N LEU A 40 -5.87 -18.16 2.05
CA LEU A 40 -4.94 -17.34 2.83
C LEU A 40 -3.48 -17.59 2.43
N ARG A 41 -3.11 -18.86 2.26
CA ARG A 41 -1.74 -19.23 1.88
C ARG A 41 -1.38 -18.75 0.47
N ILE A 42 -2.29 -18.92 -0.50
CA ILE A 42 -2.11 -18.39 -1.87
C ILE A 42 -1.92 -16.88 -1.83
N TYR A 43 -2.77 -16.18 -1.08
CA TYR A 43 -2.70 -14.73 -0.93
C TYR A 43 -1.34 -14.29 -0.36
N VAL A 44 -0.89 -14.90 0.74
CA VAL A 44 0.37 -14.55 1.38
C VAL A 44 1.57 -14.82 0.47
N VAL A 45 1.56 -15.93 -0.28
CA VAL A 45 2.62 -16.23 -1.26
C VAL A 45 2.64 -15.17 -2.36
N LEU A 46 1.48 -14.80 -2.90
CA LEU A 46 1.38 -13.79 -3.95
C LEU A 46 1.92 -12.43 -3.48
N MET A 47 1.52 -11.98 -2.28
CA MET A 47 2.00 -10.74 -1.69
C MET A 47 3.48 -10.77 -1.34
N THR A 48 3.98 -11.93 -0.92
CA THR A 48 5.41 -12.13 -0.66
C THR A 48 6.22 -11.92 -1.94
N VAL A 49 5.81 -12.57 -3.03
CA VAL A 49 6.45 -12.37 -4.35
C VAL A 49 6.38 -10.90 -4.74
N PHE A 50 5.23 -10.26 -4.52
CA PHE A 50 5.05 -8.85 -4.84
C PHE A 50 6.02 -7.94 -4.05
N PHE A 51 6.11 -8.09 -2.72
CA PHE A 51 7.05 -7.30 -1.91
C PHE A 51 8.52 -7.55 -2.30
N LEU A 52 8.87 -8.76 -2.71
CA LEU A 52 10.20 -9.06 -3.23
C LEU A 52 10.47 -8.34 -4.56
N LEU A 53 9.50 -8.29 -5.48
CA LEU A 53 9.65 -7.53 -6.74
C LEU A 53 9.81 -6.03 -6.46
N PHE A 54 9.04 -5.49 -5.52
CA PHE A 54 9.15 -4.09 -5.11
C PHE A 54 10.52 -3.78 -4.47
N ALA A 55 11.01 -4.65 -3.59
CA ALA A 55 12.35 -4.55 -3.03
C ALA A 55 13.43 -4.62 -4.12
N ALA A 56 13.30 -5.56 -5.07
CA ALA A 56 14.23 -5.73 -6.17
C ALA A 56 14.27 -4.48 -7.08
N MET A 57 13.13 -3.86 -7.36
CA MET A 57 13.04 -2.60 -8.11
C MET A 57 13.83 -1.48 -7.40
N TRP A 58 13.62 -1.28 -6.10
CA TRP A 58 14.35 -0.28 -5.33
C TRP A 58 15.86 -0.55 -5.27
N ILE A 59 16.25 -1.81 -5.07
CA ILE A 59 17.67 -2.20 -5.08
C ILE A 59 18.28 -1.96 -6.46
N SER A 60 17.56 -2.28 -7.55
CA SER A 60 18.03 -2.04 -8.92
C SER A 60 18.28 -0.56 -9.18
N GLN A 61 17.37 0.33 -8.75
CA GLN A 61 17.56 1.77 -8.88
C GLN A 61 18.74 2.29 -8.06
N ILE A 62 18.95 1.77 -6.84
CA ILE A 62 20.13 2.11 -6.03
C ILE A 62 21.41 1.69 -6.75
N GLN A 63 21.46 0.47 -7.28
CA GLN A 63 22.61 -0.02 -8.04
C GLN A 63 22.88 0.83 -9.28
N GLN A 64 21.83 1.23 -10.01
CA GLN A 64 21.94 2.15 -11.13
C GLN A 64 22.60 3.46 -10.68
N VAL A 65 22.05 4.15 -9.68
CA VAL A 65 22.62 5.41 -9.17
C VAL A 65 24.08 5.26 -8.72
N ILE A 66 24.46 4.14 -8.08
CA ILE A 66 25.85 3.88 -7.69
C ILE A 66 26.75 3.71 -8.92
N SER A 67 26.26 3.07 -9.99
CA SER A 67 27.05 2.75 -11.18
C SER A 67 27.14 3.88 -12.20
N THR A 68 26.06 4.63 -12.43
CA THR A 68 25.94 5.66 -13.46
C THR A 68 25.93 7.08 -12.90
N GLY A 69 25.79 7.24 -11.58
CA GLY A 69 25.68 8.54 -10.91
C GLY A 69 24.29 9.19 -11.04
N ASP A 70 23.33 8.54 -11.70
CA ASP A 70 21.96 9.03 -11.89
C ASP A 70 21.01 7.92 -12.39
N LEU A 71 19.71 8.17 -12.34
CA LEU A 71 18.72 7.35 -13.04
C LEU A 71 18.58 7.76 -14.52
N PRO A 72 18.06 6.87 -15.41
CA PRO A 72 17.87 7.17 -16.83
C PRO A 72 16.99 8.40 -17.11
N ASP A 73 16.10 8.73 -16.17
CA ASP A 73 15.20 9.87 -16.20
C ASP A 73 15.78 11.13 -15.53
N GLY A 74 17.02 11.08 -15.02
CA GLY A 74 17.66 12.19 -14.31
C GLY A 74 17.05 12.52 -12.93
N SER A 75 16.10 11.70 -12.46
CA SER A 75 15.30 12.01 -11.27
C SER A 75 16.12 12.03 -9.97
N TYR A 76 17.23 11.27 -9.92
CA TYR A 76 18.10 11.26 -8.75
C TYR A 76 18.80 12.61 -8.57
N LYS A 77 19.36 13.20 -9.64
CA LYS A 77 19.99 14.52 -9.55
C LYS A 77 19.00 15.64 -9.27
N ALA A 78 17.75 15.51 -9.75
CA ALA A 78 16.70 16.49 -9.47
C ALA A 78 16.33 16.51 -7.97
N ALA A 79 16.30 15.35 -7.30
CA ALA A 79 15.88 15.25 -5.91
C ALA A 79 16.62 14.14 -5.11
N PRO A 80 17.92 14.30 -4.83
CA PRO A 80 18.74 13.24 -4.26
C PRO A 80 18.33 12.87 -2.83
N THR A 81 17.92 13.85 -2.02
CA THR A 81 17.45 13.59 -0.65
C THR A 81 16.16 12.78 -0.66
N ALA A 82 15.18 13.16 -1.49
CA ALA A 82 13.92 12.44 -1.60
C ALA A 82 14.15 11.01 -2.11
N PHE A 83 15.07 10.83 -3.06
CA PHE A 83 15.44 9.53 -3.59
C PHE A 83 15.84 8.56 -2.46
N TRP A 84 16.81 8.95 -1.63
CA TRP A 84 17.34 8.09 -0.55
C TRP A 84 16.33 7.89 0.57
N VAL A 85 15.63 8.95 0.99
CA VAL A 85 14.63 8.88 2.06
C VAL A 85 13.55 7.86 1.72
N ILE A 86 12.97 7.94 0.51
CA ILE A 86 11.91 7.02 0.09
C ILE A 86 12.42 5.58 0.06
N ARG A 87 13.58 5.33 -0.54
CA ARG A 87 14.10 3.96 -0.73
C ARG A 87 14.50 3.30 0.59
N TYR A 88 15.13 4.05 1.50
CA TYR A 88 15.46 3.50 2.82
C TYR A 88 14.24 3.35 3.72
N LEU A 89 13.25 4.24 3.61
CA LEU A 89 11.99 4.07 4.33
C LEU A 89 11.25 2.81 3.82
N ASP A 90 11.21 2.58 2.52
CA ASP A 90 10.55 1.40 1.97
C ASP A 90 11.29 0.10 2.26
N LEU A 91 12.59 0.05 1.97
CA LEU A 91 13.40 -1.16 2.19
C LEU A 91 13.61 -1.46 3.68
N GLY A 92 13.72 -0.42 4.52
CA GLY A 92 14.01 -0.55 5.95
C GLY A 92 12.77 -0.63 6.84
N VAL A 93 11.63 -0.10 6.41
CA VAL A 93 10.43 0.01 7.25
C VAL A 93 9.20 -0.56 6.54
N SER A 94 8.76 -0.02 5.40
CA SER A 94 7.49 -0.40 4.76
C SER A 94 7.42 -1.88 4.39
N ILE A 95 8.46 -2.40 3.73
CA ILE A 95 8.53 -3.79 3.26
C ILE A 95 8.67 -4.77 4.44
N PRO A 96 9.58 -4.56 5.41
CA PRO A 96 9.62 -5.40 6.62
C PRO A 96 8.30 -5.43 7.39
N LEU A 97 7.63 -4.28 7.53
CA LEU A 97 6.30 -4.19 8.13
C LEU A 97 5.25 -4.96 7.33
N GLY A 98 5.32 -4.90 6.00
CA GLY A 98 4.48 -5.72 5.11
C GLY A 98 4.69 -7.22 5.35
N PHE A 99 5.93 -7.69 5.45
CA PHE A 99 6.23 -9.09 5.78
C PHE A 99 5.74 -9.49 7.17
N LEU A 100 5.91 -8.61 8.17
CA LEU A 100 5.38 -8.83 9.50
C LEU A 100 3.84 -8.97 9.47
N ALA A 101 3.15 -8.15 8.69
CA ALA A 101 1.71 -8.26 8.50
C ALA A 101 1.31 -9.60 7.87
N LEU A 102 2.01 -10.04 6.82
CA LEU A 102 1.79 -11.35 6.19
C LEU A 102 2.04 -12.52 7.16
N PHE A 103 3.09 -12.42 7.98
CA PHE A 103 3.37 -13.40 9.02
C PHE A 103 2.25 -13.46 10.07
N LEU A 104 1.82 -12.30 10.59
CA LEU A 104 0.71 -12.21 11.54
C LEU A 104 -0.60 -12.73 10.96
N MET A 105 -0.82 -12.55 9.65
CA MET A 105 -1.95 -13.10 8.94
C MET A 105 -1.96 -14.63 8.99
N LEU A 106 -0.81 -15.28 8.82
CA LEU A 106 -0.70 -16.74 8.90
C LEU A 106 -0.77 -17.27 10.34
N SER A 107 -0.14 -16.59 11.29
CA SER A 107 -0.01 -17.08 12.67
C SER A 107 -1.22 -16.78 13.54
N LYS A 108 -1.83 -15.58 13.41
CA LYS A 108 -2.92 -15.12 14.28
C LYS A 108 -3.96 -14.29 13.50
N PRO A 109 -4.62 -14.87 12.48
CA PRO A 109 -5.50 -14.13 11.55
C PRO A 109 -6.64 -13.37 12.24
N LYS A 110 -7.19 -13.91 13.34
CA LYS A 110 -8.28 -13.25 14.09
C LYS A 110 -7.81 -12.04 14.90
N LYS A 111 -6.64 -12.14 15.53
CA LYS A 111 -6.07 -11.05 16.33
C LYS A 111 -5.45 -9.96 15.48
N ALA A 112 -4.94 -10.32 14.31
CA ALA A 112 -4.31 -9.39 13.40
C ALA A 112 -5.30 -8.66 12.49
N TYR A 113 -6.59 -8.99 12.50
CA TYR A 113 -7.55 -8.52 11.48
C TYR A 113 -7.59 -7.00 11.32
N SER A 114 -7.63 -6.23 12.41
CA SER A 114 -7.65 -4.76 12.37
C SER A 114 -6.36 -4.17 11.82
N ILE A 115 -5.21 -4.78 12.16
CA ILE A 115 -3.89 -4.42 11.63
C ILE A 115 -3.83 -4.75 10.13
N LEU A 116 -4.37 -5.89 9.71
CA LEU A 116 -4.42 -6.28 8.31
C LEU A 116 -5.25 -5.28 7.50
N LEU A 117 -6.45 -4.93 7.96
CA LEU A 117 -7.27 -3.89 7.31
C LEU A 117 -6.53 -2.56 7.20
N LEU A 118 -5.76 -2.18 8.22
CA LEU A 118 -4.95 -0.97 8.18
C LEU A 118 -3.87 -1.02 7.09
N PHE A 119 -3.13 -2.13 7.00
CA PHE A 119 -2.12 -2.32 5.95
C PHE A 119 -2.75 -2.26 4.55
N PHE A 120 -3.89 -2.92 4.36
CA PHE A 120 -4.60 -2.85 3.09
C PHE A 120 -5.11 -1.45 2.77
N GLY A 121 -5.65 -0.74 3.75
CA GLY A 121 -6.04 0.66 3.60
C GLY A 121 -4.86 1.53 3.17
N PHE A 122 -3.70 1.34 3.79
CA PHE A 122 -2.46 2.02 3.42
C PHE A 122 -2.05 1.75 1.96
N PHE A 123 -1.94 0.47 1.57
CA PHE A 123 -1.53 0.10 0.21
C PHE A 123 -2.53 0.58 -0.85
N ILE A 124 -3.84 0.49 -0.58
CA ILE A 124 -4.86 1.00 -1.51
C ILE A 124 -4.77 2.51 -1.64
N THR A 125 -4.59 3.23 -0.54
CA THR A 125 -4.52 4.70 -0.56
C THR A 125 -3.29 5.18 -1.31
N ILE A 126 -2.11 4.62 -1.00
CA ILE A 126 -0.87 4.95 -1.72
C ILE A 126 -0.96 4.52 -3.18
N GLY A 127 -1.38 3.29 -3.46
CA GLY A 127 -1.50 2.77 -4.82
C GLY A 127 -2.43 3.65 -5.67
N THR A 128 -3.61 3.99 -5.15
CA THR A 128 -4.56 4.88 -5.84
C THR A 128 -3.98 6.28 -6.06
N ALA A 129 -3.27 6.83 -5.07
CA ALA A 129 -2.63 8.14 -5.21
C ALA A 129 -1.54 8.15 -6.29
N VAL A 130 -0.69 7.11 -6.31
CA VAL A 130 0.36 6.96 -7.32
C VAL A 130 -0.24 6.75 -8.71
N ASP A 131 -1.24 5.88 -8.85
CA ASP A 131 -1.90 5.62 -10.13
C ASP A 131 -2.61 6.88 -10.67
N MET A 132 -3.27 7.65 -9.79
CA MET A 132 -3.90 8.92 -10.18
C MET A 132 -2.87 9.97 -10.60
N MET A 133 -1.74 10.07 -9.88
CA MET A 133 -0.64 10.96 -10.26
C MET A 133 -0.10 10.58 -11.65
N ALA A 134 0.19 9.29 -11.85
CA ALA A 134 0.63 8.73 -13.11
C ALA A 134 -0.37 9.04 -14.25
N MET A 135 -1.66 8.86 -14.00
CA MET A 135 -2.71 9.19 -14.98
C MET A 135 -2.72 10.67 -15.34
N VAL A 136 -2.62 11.57 -14.36
CA VAL A 136 -2.58 13.02 -14.59
C VAL A 136 -1.33 13.43 -15.37
N GLN A 137 -0.17 12.84 -15.07
CA GLN A 137 1.09 13.08 -15.80
C GLN A 137 0.97 12.68 -17.28
N VAL A 138 0.38 11.51 -17.56
CA VAL A 138 0.09 11.06 -18.94
C VAL A 138 -0.83 12.04 -19.66
N LEU A 139 -1.90 12.49 -19.01
CA LEU A 139 -2.86 13.45 -19.60
C LEU A 139 -2.22 14.81 -19.89
N ASN A 140 -1.25 15.23 -19.08
CA ASN A 140 -0.53 16.49 -19.25
C ASN A 140 0.67 16.39 -20.22
N GLY A 141 0.94 15.21 -20.79
CA GLY A 141 2.04 15.00 -21.73
C GLY A 141 3.43 14.90 -21.08
N ASP A 142 3.51 14.82 -19.75
CA ASP A 142 4.76 14.68 -18.99
C ASP A 142 5.12 13.20 -18.82
N MET A 143 5.87 12.65 -19.79
CA MET A 143 6.19 11.22 -19.85
C MET A 143 7.51 10.83 -19.17
N GLU A 144 8.25 11.78 -18.57
CA GLU A 144 9.59 11.49 -18.02
C GLU A 144 9.52 10.57 -16.78
N ALA A 145 8.54 10.74 -15.90
CA ALA A 145 8.40 9.94 -14.67
C ALA A 145 7.67 8.59 -14.86
N THR A 146 7.18 8.30 -16.07
CA THR A 146 6.01 7.40 -16.25
C THR A 146 6.38 5.97 -16.69
N LYS A 147 7.55 5.75 -17.29
CA LYS A 147 7.75 4.59 -18.19
C LYS A 147 7.94 3.24 -17.52
N GLU A 148 8.52 3.17 -16.31
CA GLU A 148 8.81 1.88 -15.66
C GLU A 148 7.93 1.61 -14.43
N GLY A 149 7.54 2.64 -13.67
CA GLY A 149 6.76 2.47 -12.43
C GLY A 149 5.26 2.22 -12.65
N LEU A 150 4.68 2.80 -13.70
CA LEU A 150 3.22 2.91 -13.87
C LEU A 150 2.51 1.55 -13.92
N PHE A 151 3.11 0.56 -14.60
CA PHE A 151 2.53 -0.78 -14.68
C PHE A 151 2.60 -1.54 -13.35
N ILE A 152 3.69 -1.39 -12.61
CA ILE A 152 3.89 -2.09 -11.33
C ILE A 152 2.89 -1.56 -10.29
N PHE A 153 2.71 -0.24 -10.23
CA PHE A 153 1.77 0.38 -9.29
C PHE A 153 0.30 0.06 -9.62
N LEU A 154 -0.11 0.06 -10.90
CA LEU A 154 -1.47 -0.36 -11.28
C LEU A 154 -1.78 -1.80 -10.88
N ILE A 155 -0.82 -2.71 -11.08
CA ILE A 155 -0.93 -4.11 -10.67
C ILE A 155 -1.03 -4.18 -9.14
N LEU A 156 -0.19 -3.44 -8.41
CA LEU A 156 -0.19 -3.37 -6.95
C LEU A 156 -1.54 -2.91 -6.40
N THR A 157 -2.05 -1.80 -6.92
CA THR A 157 -3.33 -1.22 -6.51
C THR A 157 -4.44 -2.23 -6.75
N SER A 158 -4.47 -2.87 -7.93
CA SER A 158 -5.45 -3.90 -8.28
C SER A 158 -5.40 -5.10 -7.32
N PHE A 159 -4.20 -5.60 -7.01
CA PHE A 159 -4.02 -6.70 -6.06
C PHE A 159 -4.42 -6.31 -4.64
N SER A 160 -4.15 -5.07 -4.24
CA SER A 160 -4.53 -4.53 -2.92
C SER A 160 -6.04 -4.43 -2.79
N TYR A 161 -6.74 -3.93 -3.81
CA TYR A 161 -8.21 -3.96 -3.87
C TYR A 161 -8.76 -5.39 -3.87
N GLY A 162 -8.14 -6.31 -4.61
CA GLY A 162 -8.53 -7.72 -4.61
C GLY A 162 -8.38 -8.39 -3.23
N GLY A 163 -7.31 -8.10 -2.51
CA GLY A 163 -7.11 -8.62 -1.16
C GLY A 163 -8.03 -7.96 -0.12
N LEU A 164 -8.31 -6.66 -0.22
CA LEU A 164 -9.34 -6.02 0.60
C LEU A 164 -10.71 -6.65 0.33
N PHE A 165 -11.10 -6.83 -0.93
CA PHE A 165 -12.34 -7.51 -1.30
C PHE A 165 -12.39 -8.91 -0.69
N TYR A 166 -11.31 -9.68 -0.75
CA TYR A 166 -11.22 -10.99 -0.11
C TYR A 166 -11.43 -10.94 1.41
N LEU A 167 -10.96 -9.88 2.08
CA LEU A 167 -11.12 -9.66 3.52
C LEU A 167 -12.54 -9.24 3.92
N ILE A 168 -13.28 -8.53 3.06
CA ILE A 168 -14.60 -7.98 3.42
C ILE A 168 -15.77 -8.72 2.78
N LYS A 169 -15.54 -9.62 1.81
CA LYS A 169 -16.60 -10.32 1.05
C LYS A 169 -17.65 -10.98 1.94
N ASP A 170 -17.24 -11.54 3.09
CA ASP A 170 -18.14 -12.25 3.99
C ASP A 170 -19.05 -11.28 4.77
N LYS A 171 -18.57 -10.05 5.06
CA LYS A 171 -19.40 -8.97 5.61
C LYS A 171 -20.38 -8.43 4.58
N ILE A 172 -19.95 -8.19 3.35
CA ILE A 172 -20.83 -7.73 2.25
C ILE A 172 -21.96 -8.74 2.02
N ARG A 173 -21.63 -10.04 1.93
CA ARG A 173 -22.62 -11.08 1.67
C ARG A 173 -23.64 -11.25 2.80
N ARG A 174 -23.26 -10.99 4.06
CA ARG A 174 -24.19 -10.97 5.21
C ARG A 174 -25.08 -9.73 5.22
N GLY A 175 -24.54 -8.55 4.86
CA GLY A 175 -25.32 -7.31 4.74
C GLY A 175 -26.41 -7.41 3.67
N VAL A 176 -26.10 -7.97 2.49
CA VAL A 176 -27.07 -8.21 1.41
C VAL A 176 -28.16 -9.18 1.85
N ARG A 177 -27.79 -10.31 2.50
CA ARG A 177 -28.77 -11.28 3.00
C ARG A 177 -29.66 -10.75 4.12
N SER A 178 -29.16 -9.81 4.94
CA SER A 178 -29.94 -9.16 5.98
C SER A 178 -30.91 -8.12 5.40
N ALA A 179 -30.56 -7.49 4.28
CA ALA A 179 -31.45 -6.57 3.55
C ALA A 179 -32.59 -7.33 2.83
N ASP A 180 -32.31 -8.50 2.25
CA ASP A 180 -33.34 -9.34 1.61
C ASP A 180 -34.33 -9.97 2.61
N ASN A 181 -33.93 -10.17 3.87
CA ASN A 181 -34.80 -10.72 4.91
C ASN A 181 -35.69 -9.67 5.60
N HIS A 182 -35.54 -8.39 5.25
CA HIS A 182 -36.35 -7.27 5.78
C HIS A 182 -37.23 -6.60 4.72
N ASN A 183 -37.28 -7.14 3.50
CA ASN A 183 -38.28 -6.85 2.47
C ASN A 183 -39.28 -8.01 2.35
#